data_AF-A0A6J1P7C8-F1
#
_entry.id   AF-A0A6J1P7C8-F1
#
_cell.length_a   1.000
_cell.length_b   1.000
_cell.length_c   1.000
_cell.angle_alpha   90.00
_cell.angle_beta   90.00
_cell.angle_gamma   90.00
#
_symmetry.space_group_name_H-M   'P 1'
#
loop_
_entity.id
_entity.type
_entity.pdbx_description
1 polymer ?
#
loop_
_entity_poly.entity_id
_entity_poly.type
_entity_poly.pdbx_seq_one_letter_code
_entity_poly.pdbx_strand_id
1 'polypeptide(L)'
;MTPALIPKSFEDAEDILVIDDFEKNSPSDLNYKDPSSRLIDLRDEDFDYWTQRIESLKNDHQEISHIIEEEYQKTIDNTYKLIHPPKITQEKIQKIKPCFDWQAKILQCYEDNPRQPLMCSAVVQAFTKCVSSCQLED
;
A
#
# COMPACT_ATOMS: atom_id res chain seq x y z
N MET A 1 2.95 -18.58 -17.74
CA MET A 1 2.56 -18.17 -16.38
C MET A 1 2.36 -19.44 -15.57
N THR A 2 3.35 -19.80 -14.76
CA THR A 2 3.27 -20.92 -13.81
C THR A 2 2.72 -20.39 -12.49
N PRO A 3 1.73 -21.05 -11.87
CA PRO A 3 1.22 -20.63 -10.57
C PRO A 3 2.21 -21.00 -9.47
N ALA A 4 2.37 -20.13 -8.48
CA ALA A 4 3.19 -20.39 -7.30
C ALA A 4 2.51 -21.45 -6.41
N LEU A 5 3.25 -22.49 -6.00
CA LEU A 5 2.84 -23.42 -4.95
C LEU A 5 3.13 -22.79 -3.58
N ILE A 6 2.08 -22.61 -2.78
CA ILE A 6 2.20 -22.30 -1.34
C ILE A 6 2.25 -23.63 -0.58
N PRO A 7 3.29 -23.92 0.22
CA PRO A 7 3.29 -25.09 1.09
C PRO A 7 2.25 -24.92 2.20
N LYS A 8 1.33 -25.89 2.33
CA LYS A 8 0.47 -26.03 3.52
C LYS A 8 1.33 -26.45 4.71
N SER A 9 1.36 -25.65 5.76
CA SER A 9 1.98 -26.02 7.03
C SER A 9 1.05 -26.91 7.86
N PHE A 10 1.39 -28.20 7.86
CA PHE A 10 1.55 -29.08 9.02
C PHE A 10 0.49 -28.98 10.14
N GLU A 11 -0.58 -29.76 9.98
CA GLU A 11 -1.33 -30.36 11.08
C GLU A 11 -0.51 -31.54 11.65
N ASP A 12 -0.68 -31.78 12.96
CA ASP A 12 -0.33 -32.99 13.73
C ASP A 12 1.08 -33.12 14.34
N ALA A 13 1.17 -32.78 15.63
CA ALA A 13 1.90 -33.58 16.62
C ALA A 13 1.41 -33.25 18.04
N GLU A 14 0.44 -34.03 18.52
CA GLU A 14 0.15 -34.15 19.95
C GLU A 14 1.32 -34.86 20.63
N ASP A 15 2.09 -34.14 21.44
CA ASP A 15 3.09 -34.74 22.34
C ASP A 15 2.50 -34.76 23.75
N ILE A 16 1.84 -35.86 24.08
CA ILE A 16 1.33 -36.15 25.44
C ILE A 16 2.53 -36.57 26.29
N LEU A 17 3.02 -35.66 27.15
CA LEU A 17 3.98 -36.01 28.18
C LEU A 17 3.27 -36.71 29.34
N VAL A 18 3.45 -38.04 29.43
CA VAL A 18 3.08 -38.86 30.59
C VAL A 18 3.99 -38.47 31.76
N ILE A 19 3.43 -37.83 32.79
CA ILE A 19 4.14 -37.59 34.05
C ILE A 19 3.82 -38.76 34.98
N ASP A 20 4.86 -39.54 35.27
CA ASP A 20 4.84 -40.70 36.17
C ASP A 20 4.60 -40.28 37.63
N ASP A 21 3.90 -41.17 38.32
CA ASP A 21 3.45 -41.12 39.71
C ASP A 21 4.63 -40.96 40.70
N PHE A 22 4.59 -39.93 41.56
CA PHE A 22 5.49 -39.81 42.71
C PHE A 22 4.68 -39.72 44.01
N GLU A 23 4.54 -40.90 44.61
CA GLU A 23 4.35 -41.24 46.02
C GLU A 23 4.13 -40.10 47.03
N LYS A 24 2.94 -40.16 47.65
CA LYS A 24 2.55 -39.49 48.89
C LYS A 24 3.59 -39.71 50.01
N ASN A 25 4.15 -38.62 50.52
CA ASN A 25 4.59 -38.54 51.92
C ASN A 25 4.21 -37.18 52.51
N SER A 26 3.25 -37.19 53.45
CA SER A 26 2.82 -36.03 54.23
C SER A 26 3.66 -35.93 55.51
N PRO A 27 4.10 -34.72 55.88
CA PRO A 27 3.96 -34.28 57.26
C PRO A 27 3.20 -32.96 57.33
N SER A 28 2.09 -33.02 58.06
CA SER A 28 1.24 -31.90 58.47
C SER A 28 2.01 -30.91 59.35
N ASP A 29 1.97 -29.61 58.98
CA ASP A 29 2.02 -28.40 59.83
C ASP A 29 2.80 -27.25 59.17
N LEU A 30 2.29 -26.78 58.02
CA LEU A 30 2.56 -25.43 57.55
C LEU A 30 1.21 -24.78 57.25
N ASN A 31 0.96 -23.64 57.88
CA ASN A 31 -0.16 -22.76 57.56
C ASN A 31 0.05 -22.22 56.13
N TYR A 32 -0.38 -22.99 55.13
CA TYR A 32 -0.40 -22.57 53.74
C TYR A 32 -1.55 -21.59 53.57
N LYS A 33 -1.23 -20.29 53.53
CA LYS A 33 -2.07 -19.33 52.81
C LYS A 33 -2.25 -19.89 51.40
N ASP A 34 -3.49 -20.22 51.06
CA ASP A 34 -3.88 -20.90 49.83
C ASP A 34 -3.19 -20.31 48.59
N PRO A 35 -2.18 -20.99 48.02
CA PRO A 35 -1.50 -20.57 46.80
C PRO A 35 -2.40 -20.71 45.56
N SER A 36 -3.46 -21.53 45.65
CA SER A 36 -4.35 -21.88 44.54
C SER A 36 -5.08 -20.66 43.99
N SER A 37 -5.62 -19.82 44.88
CA SER A 37 -6.36 -18.62 44.46
C SER A 37 -5.49 -17.59 43.74
N ARG A 38 -4.19 -17.48 44.09
CA ARG A 38 -3.25 -16.58 43.39
C ARG A 38 -2.76 -17.15 42.08
N LEU A 39 -2.62 -18.48 42.00
CA LEU A 39 -2.22 -19.16 40.77
C LEU A 39 -3.34 -19.18 39.71
N ILE A 40 -4.61 -19.16 40.15
CA ILE A 40 -5.77 -19.01 39.25
C ILE A 40 -5.82 -17.57 38.70
N ASP A 41 -5.71 -16.57 39.56
CA ASP A 41 -5.71 -15.13 39.19
C ASP A 41 -4.60 -14.79 38.17
N LEU A 42 -3.38 -15.32 38.39
CA LEU A 42 -2.26 -15.14 37.45
C LEU A 42 -2.49 -15.83 36.10
N ARG A 43 -3.20 -16.97 36.07
CA ARG A 43 -3.51 -17.68 34.81
C ARG A 43 -4.58 -16.94 34.01
N ASP A 44 -5.52 -16.30 34.69
CA ASP A 44 -6.56 -15.52 34.05
C ASP A 44 -5.98 -14.21 33.47
N GLU A 45 -5.08 -13.54 34.20
CA GLU A 45 -4.33 -12.37 33.71
C GLU A 45 -3.45 -12.72 32.48
N ASP A 46 -2.74 -13.84 32.50
CA ASP A 46 -1.93 -14.29 31.37
C ASP A 46 -2.81 -14.64 30.15
N PHE A 47 -3.95 -15.31 30.38
CA PHE A 47 -4.88 -15.66 29.31
C PHE A 47 -5.46 -14.43 28.62
N ASP A 48 -5.88 -13.42 29.40
CA ASP A 48 -6.41 -12.16 28.87
C ASP A 48 -5.33 -11.39 28.11
N TYR A 49 -4.10 -11.33 28.63
CA TYR A 49 -2.97 -10.69 27.95
C TYR A 49 -2.70 -11.33 26.58
N TRP A 50 -2.60 -12.66 26.53
CA TRP A 50 -2.32 -13.37 25.28
C TRP A 50 -3.49 -13.27 24.29
N THR A 51 -4.73 -13.30 24.78
CA THR A 51 -5.92 -13.10 23.94
C THR A 51 -5.90 -11.72 23.29
N GLN A 52 -5.67 -10.67 24.08
CA GLN A 52 -5.58 -9.30 23.57
C GLN A 52 -4.42 -9.15 22.58
N ARG A 53 -3.26 -9.77 22.87
CA ARG A 53 -2.09 -9.72 22.01
C ARG A 53 -2.35 -10.38 20.64
N ILE A 54 -3.00 -11.55 20.64
CA ILE A 54 -3.38 -12.26 19.41
C ILE A 54 -4.40 -11.45 18.62
N GLU A 55 -5.38 -10.82 19.28
CA GLU A 55 -6.37 -9.98 18.62
C GLU A 55 -5.72 -8.75 17.97
N SER A 56 -4.81 -8.07 18.68
CA SER A 56 -4.01 -6.98 18.11
C SER A 56 -3.24 -7.43 16.87
N LEU A 57 -2.56 -8.58 16.92
CA LEU A 57 -1.82 -9.10 15.76
C LEU A 57 -2.74 -9.41 14.57
N LYS A 58 -3.93 -9.93 14.82
CA LYS A 58 -4.92 -10.20 13.76
C LYS A 58 -5.39 -8.89 13.13
N ASN A 59 -5.67 -7.88 13.93
CA ASN A 59 -6.09 -6.57 13.45
C ASN A 59 -4.98 -5.90 12.63
N ASP A 60 -3.75 -5.89 13.13
CA ASP A 60 -2.59 -5.35 12.41
C ASP A 60 -2.39 -6.05 11.06
N HIS A 61 -2.51 -7.39 11.04
CA HIS A 61 -2.39 -8.16 9.80
C HIS A 61 -3.51 -7.86 8.80
N GLN A 62 -4.75 -7.69 9.28
CA GLN A 62 -5.88 -7.28 8.44
C GLN A 62 -5.67 -5.90 7.83
N GLU A 63 -5.17 -4.94 8.61
CA GLU A 63 -4.85 -3.60 8.13
C GLU A 63 -3.75 -3.63 7.05
N ILE A 64 -2.66 -4.35 7.30
CA ILE A 64 -1.58 -4.52 6.32
C ILE A 64 -2.11 -5.15 5.02
N SER A 65 -2.94 -6.19 5.13
CA SER A 65 -3.51 -6.87 3.97
C SER A 65 -4.39 -5.91 3.14
N HIS A 66 -5.19 -5.09 3.81
CA HIS A 66 -6.02 -4.08 3.17
C HIS A 66 -5.18 -3.05 2.40
N ILE A 67 -4.14 -2.49 3.05
CA ILE A 67 -3.25 -1.51 2.42
C ILE A 67 -2.56 -2.09 1.18
N ILE A 68 -2.09 -3.33 1.27
CA ILE A 68 -1.43 -4.01 0.15
C ILE A 68 -2.38 -4.17 -1.03
N GLU A 69 -3.62 -4.61 -0.79
CA GLU A 69 -4.62 -4.79 -1.84
C GLU A 69 -4.98 -3.46 -2.51
N GLU A 70 -5.15 -2.40 -1.72
CA GLU A 70 -5.42 -1.05 -2.24
C GLU A 70 -4.28 -0.53 -3.12
N GLU A 71 -3.03 -0.62 -2.65
CA GLU A 71 -1.87 -0.16 -3.41
C GLU A 71 -1.61 -1.03 -4.65
N TYR A 72 -1.91 -2.32 -4.59
CA TYR A 72 -1.88 -3.20 -5.76
C TYR A 72 -2.90 -2.74 -6.80
N GLN A 73 -4.17 -2.57 -6.41
CA GLN A 73 -5.23 -2.17 -7.34
C GLN A 73 -4.94 -0.80 -7.97
N LYS A 74 -4.48 0.16 -7.17
CA LYS A 74 -4.04 1.48 -7.64
C LYS A 74 -2.88 1.39 -8.63
N THR A 75 -1.94 0.49 -8.39
CA THR A 75 -0.81 0.26 -9.31
C THR A 75 -1.30 -0.30 -10.64
N ILE A 76 -2.24 -1.25 -10.63
CA ILE A 76 -2.87 -1.79 -11.84
C ILE A 76 -3.59 -0.67 -12.61
N ASP A 77 -4.41 0.14 -11.94
CA ASP A 77 -5.17 1.23 -12.57
C ASP A 77 -4.25 2.27 -13.20
N ASN A 78 -3.19 2.66 -12.50
CA ASN A 78 -2.19 3.59 -13.01
C ASN A 78 -1.43 3.00 -14.21
N THR A 79 -1.05 1.74 -14.14
CA THR A 79 -0.38 1.04 -15.25
C THR A 79 -1.29 0.95 -16.47
N TYR A 80 -2.57 0.64 -16.27
CA TYR A 80 -3.56 0.59 -17.33
C TYR A 80 -3.72 1.94 -18.02
N LYS A 81 -3.76 3.05 -17.27
CA LYS A 81 -3.80 4.42 -17.84
C LYS A 81 -2.56 4.77 -18.68
N LEU A 82 -1.39 4.25 -18.31
CA LEU A 82 -0.14 4.48 -19.06
C LEU A 82 -0.08 3.66 -20.36
N ILE A 83 -0.50 2.40 -20.30
CA ILE A 83 -0.50 1.50 -21.47
C ILE A 83 -1.63 1.87 -22.45
N HIS A 84 -2.77 2.30 -21.91
CA HIS A 84 -3.92 2.78 -22.67
C HIS A 84 -4.12 4.26 -22.39
N PRO A 85 -3.24 5.13 -22.92
CA PRO A 85 -3.47 6.56 -22.80
C PRO A 85 -4.85 6.87 -23.37
N PRO A 86 -5.63 7.76 -22.72
CA PRO A 86 -6.97 8.08 -23.18
C PRO A 86 -6.89 8.46 -24.65
N LYS A 87 -7.70 7.79 -25.48
CA LYS A 87 -7.75 8.06 -26.92
C LYS A 87 -7.91 9.56 -27.09
N ILE A 88 -6.94 10.19 -27.78
CA ILE A 88 -7.04 11.61 -28.11
C ILE A 88 -8.37 11.80 -28.84
N THR A 89 -9.35 12.38 -28.15
CA THR A 89 -10.68 12.58 -28.72
C THR A 89 -10.61 13.69 -29.75
N GLN A 90 -11.47 13.62 -30.77
CA GLN A 90 -11.56 14.68 -31.78
C GLN A 90 -11.87 16.05 -31.13
N GLU A 91 -12.57 16.05 -29.99
CA GLU A 91 -12.80 17.24 -29.18
C GLU A 91 -11.50 17.81 -28.58
N LYS A 92 -10.62 16.98 -28.02
CA LYS A 92 -9.30 17.42 -27.53
C LYS A 92 -8.43 17.99 -28.66
N ILE A 93 -8.47 17.38 -29.85
CA ILE A 93 -7.78 17.89 -31.04
C ILE A 93 -8.35 19.25 -31.47
N GLN A 94 -9.68 19.38 -31.50
CA GLN A 94 -10.34 20.63 -31.88
C GLN A 94 -10.04 21.76 -30.89
N LYS A 95 -9.95 21.47 -29.58
CA LYS A 95 -9.58 22.47 -28.56
C LYS A 95 -8.14 22.95 -28.67
N ILE A 96 -7.20 22.07 -29.06
CA ILE A 96 -5.78 22.43 -29.26
C ILE A 96 -5.52 23.04 -30.64
N LYS A 97 -6.43 22.82 -31.61
CA LYS A 97 -6.34 23.35 -32.98
C LYS A 97 -5.95 24.84 -33.07
N PRO A 98 -6.50 25.75 -32.25
CA PRO A 98 -6.13 27.17 -32.27
C PRO A 98 -4.66 27.45 -31.86
N CYS A 99 -4.02 26.53 -31.13
CA CYS A 99 -2.64 26.69 -30.70
C CYS A 99 -1.61 26.17 -31.71
N PHE A 100 -2.02 25.39 -32.73
CA PHE A 100 -1.09 24.88 -33.74
C PHE A 100 -0.39 25.99 -34.54
N ASP A 101 -1.07 27.12 -34.75
CA ASP A 101 -0.53 28.26 -35.47
C ASP A 101 0.70 28.88 -34.76
N TRP A 102 0.83 28.67 -33.45
CA TRP A 102 2.01 29.11 -32.71
C TRP A 102 3.26 28.28 -33.01
N GLN A 103 3.11 27.01 -33.41
CA GLN A 103 4.25 26.16 -33.75
C GLN A 103 5.07 26.79 -34.89
N ALA A 104 4.39 27.24 -35.95
CA ALA A 104 5.04 27.91 -37.07
C ALA A 104 5.75 29.20 -36.64
N LYS A 105 5.12 29.99 -35.76
CA LYS A 105 5.69 31.25 -35.24
C LYS A 105 6.93 31.01 -34.37
N ILE A 106 6.95 29.95 -33.57
CA ILE A 106 8.11 29.58 -32.73
C ILE A 106 9.27 29.15 -33.63
N LEU A 107 9.01 28.27 -34.60
CA LEU A 107 10.03 27.81 -35.55
C LEU A 107 10.64 28.98 -36.31
N GLN A 108 9.79 29.84 -36.88
CA GLN A 108 10.22 31.02 -37.61
C GLN A 108 11.07 31.95 -36.74
N CYS A 109 10.68 32.19 -35.49
CA CYS A 109 11.48 33.03 -34.59
C CYS A 109 12.89 32.47 -34.35
N TYR A 110 13.02 31.15 -34.16
CA TYR A 110 14.33 30.54 -33.98
C TYR A 110 15.18 30.54 -35.25
N GLU A 111 14.55 30.39 -36.42
CA GLU A 111 15.21 30.52 -37.72
C GLU A 111 15.74 31.95 -37.94
N ASP A 112 14.96 32.97 -37.54
CA ASP A 112 15.34 34.37 -37.64
C ASP A 112 16.42 34.76 -36.58
N ASN A 113 16.48 34.05 -35.45
CA ASN A 113 17.36 34.36 -34.31
C ASN A 113 18.26 33.18 -33.89
N PRO A 114 19.10 32.62 -34.79
CA PRO A 114 19.79 31.35 -34.57
C PRO A 114 20.84 31.38 -33.44
N ARG A 115 21.33 32.57 -33.06
CA ARG A 115 22.29 32.74 -31.95
C ARG A 115 21.69 33.47 -30.74
N GLN A 116 20.41 33.84 -30.81
CA GLN A 116 19.74 34.65 -29.80
C GLN A 116 18.35 34.06 -29.46
N PRO A 117 18.28 32.79 -28.99
CA PRO A 117 17.00 32.12 -28.74
C PRO A 117 16.13 32.82 -27.69
N LEU A 118 16.73 33.61 -26.79
CA LEU A 118 16.00 34.38 -25.77
C LEU A 118 15.07 35.45 -26.38
N MET A 119 15.34 35.90 -27.62
CA MET A 119 14.44 36.81 -28.34
C MET A 119 13.08 36.18 -28.64
N CYS A 120 13.01 34.85 -28.68
CA CYS A 120 11.77 34.09 -28.92
C CYS A 120 10.96 33.80 -27.65
N SER A 121 11.45 34.22 -26.48
CA SER A 121 10.79 33.98 -25.19
C SER A 121 9.33 34.44 -25.16
N ALA A 122 9.02 35.60 -25.74
CA ALA A 122 7.65 36.11 -25.81
C ALA A 122 6.73 35.21 -26.66
N VAL A 123 7.23 34.69 -27.78
CA VAL A 123 6.48 33.79 -28.68
C VAL A 123 6.21 32.46 -28.00
N VAL A 124 7.23 31.90 -27.32
CA VAL A 124 7.11 30.66 -26.55
C VAL A 124 6.13 30.84 -25.39
N GLN A 125 6.19 31.95 -24.66
CA GLN A 125 5.24 32.24 -23.57
C GLN A 125 3.80 32.34 -24.06
N ALA A 126 3.56 32.95 -25.23
CA ALA A 126 2.24 33.04 -25.81
C ALA A 126 1.69 31.67 -26.20
N PHE A 127 2.53 30.79 -26.75
CA PHE A 127 2.18 29.38 -26.98
C PHE A 127 1.85 28.65 -25.69
N THR A 128 2.68 28.77 -24.66
CA THR A 128 2.44 28.13 -23.35
C THR A 128 1.08 28.58 -22.79
N LYS A 129 0.78 29.88 -22.81
CA LYS A 129 -0.53 30.41 -22.39
C LYS A 129 -1.67 29.80 -23.20
N CYS A 130 -1.52 29.68 -24.51
CA CYS A 130 -2.52 29.06 -25.38
C CYS A 130 -2.78 27.60 -24.96
N VAL A 131 -1.73 26.79 -24.85
CA VAL A 131 -1.85 25.37 -24.49
C VAL A 131 -2.42 25.19 -23.08
N SER A 132 -1.95 25.98 -22.10
CA SER A 132 -2.47 25.94 -20.73
C SER A 132 -3.95 26.30 -20.67
N SER A 133 -4.44 27.24 -21.48
CA SER A 133 -5.87 27.56 -21.57
C SER A 133 -6.73 26.48 -22.24
N CYS A 134 -6.09 25.58 -23.00
CA CYS A 134 -6.75 24.48 -23.70
C CYS A 134 -6.64 23.13 -22.97
N GLN A 135 -5.77 23.03 -21.96
CA GLN A 135 -5.71 21.87 -21.08
C GLN A 135 -7.00 21.85 -20.26
N LEU A 136 -7.80 20.80 -20.46
CA LEU A 136 -8.88 20.46 -19.56
C LEU A 136 -8.22 20.12 -18.24
N GLU A 137 -8.52 20.86 -17.18
CA GLU A 137 -8.34 20.33 -15.83
C GLU A 137 -9.14 19.02 -15.78
N ASP A 138 -8.44 17.91 -15.52
CA ASP A 138 -9.04 16.59 -15.30
C ASP A 138 -9.79 16.57 -13.95
#